data_AF-A0A6P0U2B1-F1
#
_entry.id   AF-A0A6P0U2B1-F1
#
_cell.length_a   1.000
_cell.length_b   1.000
_cell.length_c   1.000
_cell.angle_alpha   90.00
_cell.angle_beta   90.00
_cell.angle_gamma   90.00
#
_symmetry.space_group_name_H-M   'P 1'
#
loop_
_entity.id
_entity.type
_entity.pdbx_description
1 polymer ?
#
loop_
_entity_poly.entity_id
_entity_poly.type
_entity_poly.pdbx_seq_one_letter_code
_entity_poly.pdbx_strand_id
1 'polypeptide(L)'
;QLLRNNGSVIRTSRRGGSNEESISQTLDAGTYFVRVFSVGNANTNYDLDLSAEVVGAPDLAGNNRGNARNIGRLSGSRDFEEFVGETDRNDYYRFTLDNRSELDLSLDDLSANA
;
A
#
# COMPACT_ATOMS: atom_id res chain seq x y z
N GLN A 1 9.26 -1.46 16.40
CA GLN A 1 9.14 -0.38 15.39
C GLN A 1 9.06 -0.99 14.01
N LEU A 2 8.23 -0.40 13.15
CA LEU A 2 8.12 -0.75 11.73
C LEU A 2 8.78 0.36 10.90
N LEU A 3 9.67 0.00 9.99
CA LEU A 3 10.49 0.93 9.21
C LEU A 3 10.42 0.61 7.71
N ARG A 4 10.52 1.67 6.88
CA ARG A 4 10.72 1.55 5.43
C ARG A 4 12.13 1.07 5.10
N ASN A 5 12.35 0.65 3.86
CA ASN A 5 13.67 0.25 3.36
C ASN A 5 14.78 1.30 3.60
N ASN A 6 14.43 2.59 3.56
CA ASN A 6 15.37 3.69 3.82
C ASN A 6 15.62 3.99 5.31
N GLY A 7 15.11 3.18 6.23
CA GLY A 7 15.26 3.34 7.67
C GLY A 7 14.33 4.37 8.32
N SER A 8 13.43 5.01 7.56
CA SER A 8 12.42 5.90 8.14
C SER A 8 11.35 5.09 8.91
N VAL A 9 10.93 5.61 10.06
CA VAL A 9 9.93 4.94 10.91
C VAL A 9 8.53 5.17 10.34
N ILE A 10 7.80 4.08 10.08
CA ILE A 10 6.38 4.11 9.72
C ILE A 10 5.54 4.17 10.98
N ARG A 11 5.80 3.25 11.93
CA ARG A 11 5.01 3.11 13.15
C ARG A 11 5.86 2.63 14.31
N THR A 12 5.53 3.09 15.51
CA THR A 12 6.17 2.67 16.76
C THR A 12 5.08 2.25 17.75
N SER A 13 5.21 1.08 18.35
CA SER A 13 4.49 0.71 19.57
C SER A 13 5.34 1.08 20.78
N ARG A 14 4.71 1.55 21.86
CA ARG A 14 5.38 2.10 23.07
C ARG A 14 4.63 1.71 24.35
N ARG A 15 4.10 0.50 24.43
CA ARG A 15 3.44 0.00 25.64
C ARG A 15 4.51 -0.20 26.73
N GLY A 16 4.22 0.30 27.93
CA GLY A 16 5.18 0.25 29.03
C GLY A 16 5.28 -1.14 29.66
N GLY A 17 6.37 -1.40 30.37
CA GLY A 17 6.57 -2.64 31.13
C GLY A 17 6.79 -3.87 30.24
N SER A 18 6.25 -5.01 30.65
CA SER A 18 6.29 -6.29 29.91
C SER A 18 5.00 -6.57 29.14
N ASN A 19 4.22 -5.52 28.82
CA ASN A 19 3.01 -5.68 28.04
C ASN A 19 3.35 -6.07 26.59
N GLU A 20 2.49 -6.86 25.97
CA GLU A 20 2.62 -7.20 24.56
C GLU A 20 2.58 -5.95 23.69
N GLU A 21 3.59 -5.81 22.84
CA GLU A 21 3.68 -4.76 21.83
C GLU A 21 3.13 -5.29 20.50
N SER A 22 2.20 -4.55 19.89
CA SER A 22 1.64 -4.91 18.59
C SER A 22 1.61 -3.72 17.63
N ILE A 23 1.73 -4.02 16.34
CA ILE A 23 1.59 -3.08 15.23
C ILE A 23 0.74 -3.78 14.17
N SER A 24 -0.38 -3.15 13.78
CA SER A 24 -1.12 -3.51 12.57
C SER A 24 -1.07 -2.32 11.62
N GLN A 25 -0.69 -2.56 10.37
CA GLN A 25 -0.46 -1.55 9.36
C GLN A 25 -0.52 -2.17 7.95
N THR A 26 -1.37 -1.62 7.08
CA THR A 26 -1.33 -1.92 5.63
C THR A 26 -0.05 -1.33 5.03
N LEU A 27 0.62 -2.12 4.18
CA LEU A 27 1.87 -1.76 3.52
C LEU A 27 1.79 -2.14 2.05
N ASP A 28 2.22 -1.22 1.18
CA ASP A 28 2.40 -1.53 -0.25
C ASP A 28 3.55 -2.52 -0.42
N ALA A 29 3.58 -3.20 -1.57
CA ALA A 29 4.64 -4.14 -1.90
C ALA A 29 6.03 -3.50 -1.77
N GLY A 30 6.93 -4.15 -1.05
CA GLY A 30 8.27 -3.62 -0.83
C GLY A 30 9.02 -4.32 0.31
N THR A 31 10.21 -3.81 0.60
CA THR A 31 11.04 -4.29 1.70
C THR A 31 10.86 -3.40 2.93
N TYR A 32 10.60 -4.02 4.07
CA TYR A 32 10.42 -3.35 5.35
C TYR A 32 11.25 -4.02 6.43
N PHE A 33 11.49 -3.29 7.51
CA PHE A 33 12.25 -3.77 8.65
C PHE A 33 11.43 -3.65 9.92
N VAL A 34 11.54 -4.65 10.79
CA VAL A 34 11.05 -4.59 12.17
C VAL A 34 12.26 -4.40 13.09
N ARG A 35 12.27 -3.32 13.86
CA ARG A 35 13.26 -3.07 14.92
C ARG A 35 12.64 -3.31 16.28
N VAL A 36 13.11 -4.35 16.97
CA VAL A 36 12.90 -4.56 18.41
C VAL A 36 14.10 -3.97 19.14
N PHE A 37 13.88 -3.15 20.16
CA PHE A 37 14.96 -2.50 20.91
C PHE A 37 14.57 -2.39 22.38
N SER A 38 15.55 -2.53 23.28
CA SER A 38 15.35 -2.37 24.72
C SER A 38 15.27 -0.89 25.11
N VAL A 39 14.62 -0.62 26.25
CA VAL A 39 14.55 0.72 26.84
C VAL A 39 15.43 0.76 28.09
N GLY A 40 16.30 1.76 28.19
CA GLY A 40 17.27 1.87 29.29
C GLY A 40 18.24 0.69 29.30
N ASN A 41 18.45 0.09 30.48
CA ASN A 41 19.36 -1.05 30.68
C ASN A 41 18.62 -2.40 30.75
N ALA A 42 17.38 -2.46 30.24
CA ALA A 42 16.59 -3.68 30.27
C ALA A 42 17.17 -4.76 29.35
N ASN A 43 17.14 -6.01 29.82
CA ASN A 43 17.46 -7.21 29.05
C ASN A 43 16.25 -8.13 29.07
N THR A 44 15.81 -8.60 27.92
CA THR A 44 14.67 -9.50 27.80
C THR A 44 14.83 -10.39 26.58
N ASN A 45 14.43 -11.64 26.72
CA ASN A 45 14.13 -12.47 25.56
C ASN A 45 12.76 -12.06 25.01
N TYR A 46 12.50 -12.38 23.75
CA TYR A 46 11.21 -12.12 23.12
C TYR A 46 10.91 -13.20 22.08
N ASP A 47 9.62 -13.43 21.88
CA ASP A 47 9.10 -14.17 20.74
C ASP A 47 8.45 -13.15 19.78
N LEU A 48 8.72 -13.27 18.48
CA LEU A 48 8.18 -12.37 17.47
C LEU A 48 7.35 -13.18 16.47
N ASP A 49 6.04 -12.93 16.46
CA ASP A 49 5.12 -13.42 15.46
C ASP A 49 4.90 -12.36 14.38
N LEU A 50 5.00 -12.75 13.11
CA LEU A 50 4.77 -11.90 11.95
C LEU A 50 3.85 -12.63 10.98
N SER A 51 2.73 -11.98 10.65
CA SER A 51 1.82 -12.41 9.60
C SER A 51 1.48 -11.22 8.70
N ALA A 52 1.17 -11.53 7.44
CA ALA A 52 0.70 -10.57 6.47
C ALA A 52 -0.33 -11.27 5.58
N GLU A 53 -1.51 -10.68 5.49
CA GLU A 53 -2.56 -11.10 4.56
C GLU A 53 -2.63 -10.09 3.42
N VAL A 54 -2.89 -10.56 2.21
CA VAL A 54 -3.12 -9.68 1.07
C VAL A 54 -4.44 -8.96 1.32
N VAL A 55 -4.37 -7.63 1.43
CA VAL A 55 -5.52 -6.74 1.59
C VAL A 55 -5.59 -5.85 0.36
N GLY A 56 -6.64 -6.04 -0.45
CA GLY A 56 -6.85 -5.32 -1.72
C GLY A 56 -6.09 -5.90 -2.90
N ALA A 57 -6.27 -5.28 -4.07
CA ALA A 57 -5.49 -5.57 -5.27
C ALA A 57 -4.05 -5.01 -5.12
N PRO A 58 -3.04 -5.60 -5.78
CA PRO A 58 -1.69 -5.03 -5.80
C PRO A 58 -1.70 -3.67 -6.53
N ASP A 59 -1.04 -2.62 -6.03
CA ASP A 59 -0.90 -1.33 -6.76
C ASP A 59 -0.24 -1.56 -8.14
N LEU A 60 -1.05 -1.62 -9.20
CA LEU A 60 -0.58 -1.67 -10.58
C LEU A 60 -0.72 -0.33 -11.30
N ALA A 61 -1.57 0.58 -10.79
CA ALA A 61 -1.91 1.85 -11.42
C ALA A 61 -0.89 2.95 -11.15
N GLY A 62 -0.19 2.87 -10.02
CA GLY A 62 0.86 3.79 -9.64
C GLY A 62 0.35 5.16 -9.22
N ASN A 63 1.01 5.72 -8.21
CA ASN A 63 0.60 6.95 -7.54
C ASN A 63 0.91 8.29 -8.25
N ASN A 64 1.38 8.24 -9.50
CA ASN A 64 1.67 9.45 -10.28
C ASN A 64 1.69 9.18 -11.80
N ARG A 65 1.59 10.24 -12.61
CA ARG A 65 1.60 10.16 -14.08
C ARG A 65 2.82 9.46 -14.69
N GLY A 66 3.98 9.52 -14.04
CA GLY A 66 5.21 8.88 -14.52
C GLY A 66 5.19 7.36 -14.34
N ASN A 67 4.49 6.89 -13.31
CA ASN A 67 4.32 5.47 -13.00
C ASN A 67 2.95 4.91 -13.42
N ALA A 68 2.16 5.70 -14.16
CA ALA A 68 0.82 5.33 -14.58
C ALA A 68 0.79 3.97 -15.30
N ARG A 69 -0.18 3.12 -14.98
CA ARG A 69 -0.44 1.88 -15.72
C ARG A 69 -0.73 2.19 -17.17
N ASN A 70 0.23 1.83 -18.02
CA ASN A 70 0.08 1.97 -19.46
C ASN A 70 -0.80 0.83 -19.98
N ILE A 71 -2.06 1.14 -20.27
CA ILE A 71 -3.03 0.17 -20.81
C ILE A 71 -2.98 0.09 -22.34
N GLY A 72 -2.07 0.85 -22.98
CA GLY A 72 -1.84 0.86 -24.41
C GLY A 72 -2.91 1.61 -25.19
N ARG A 73 -3.21 1.15 -26.40
CA ARG A 73 -4.30 1.69 -27.19
C ARG A 73 -5.63 1.27 -26.59
N LEU A 74 -6.50 2.24 -26.30
CA LEU A 74 -7.86 1.96 -25.88
C LEU A 74 -8.73 1.73 -27.13
N SER A 75 -9.12 0.47 -27.35
CA SER A 75 -10.06 0.07 -28.40
C SER A 75 -11.07 -0.90 -27.80
N GLY A 76 -12.25 -0.39 -27.42
CA GLY A 76 -13.27 -1.14 -26.68
C GLY A 76 -13.19 -0.97 -25.16
N SER A 77 -14.04 -1.70 -24.44
CA SER A 77 -14.10 -1.66 -22.98
C SER A 77 -12.88 -2.34 -22.35
N ARG A 78 -12.43 -1.82 -21.22
CA ARG A 78 -11.40 -2.41 -20.38
C ARG A 78 -11.77 -2.23 -18.91
N ASP A 79 -11.72 -3.32 -18.18
CA ASP A 79 -12.04 -3.36 -16.76
C ASP A 79 -10.76 -3.61 -15.95
N PHE A 80 -10.65 -2.91 -14.81
CA PHE A 80 -9.53 -3.01 -13.89
C PHE A 80 -10.08 -3.00 -12.47
N GLU A 81 -9.67 -3.98 -11.67
CA GLU A 81 -9.93 -4.03 -10.24
C GLU A 81 -8.66 -3.56 -9.52
N GLU A 82 -8.79 -2.49 -8.75
CA GLU A 82 -7.69 -1.88 -7.98
C GLU A 82 -8.19 -1.33 -6.63
N PHE A 83 -7.25 -0.84 -5.82
CA PHE A 83 -7.53 -0.25 -4.52
C PHE A 83 -6.98 1.18 -4.42
N VAL A 84 -7.83 2.13 -4.01
CA VAL A 84 -7.40 3.43 -3.49
C VAL A 84 -7.76 3.57 -2.01
N GLY A 85 -6.91 4.22 -1.24
CA GLY A 85 -7.04 4.42 0.20
C GLY A 85 -5.88 5.20 0.83
N GLU A 86 -5.72 5.10 2.15
CA GLU A 86 -4.73 5.91 2.88
C GLU A 86 -3.27 5.59 2.50
N THR A 87 -3.01 4.33 2.14
CA THR A 87 -1.68 3.83 1.77
C THR A 87 -1.41 3.94 0.27
N ASP A 88 -2.44 3.74 -0.55
CA ASP A 88 -2.41 3.91 -2.00
C ASP A 88 -3.38 5.01 -2.43
N ARG A 89 -2.92 6.24 -2.58
CA ARG A 89 -3.84 7.40 -2.66
C ARG A 89 -4.37 7.65 -4.06
N ASN A 90 -3.68 7.18 -5.08
CA ASN A 90 -4.02 7.54 -6.44
C ASN A 90 -3.67 6.41 -7.39
N ASP A 91 -4.59 6.16 -8.31
CA ASP A 91 -4.38 5.27 -9.44
C ASP A 91 -4.30 6.07 -10.73
N TYR A 92 -3.17 6.00 -11.42
CA TYR A 92 -3.00 6.66 -12.71
C TYR A 92 -3.07 5.65 -13.85
N TYR A 93 -4.02 5.84 -14.77
CA TYR A 93 -4.07 5.07 -16.02
C TYR A 93 -3.64 5.94 -17.19
N ARG A 94 -2.88 5.35 -18.12
CA ARG A 94 -2.48 6.00 -19.37
C ARG A 94 -2.87 5.13 -20.56
N PHE A 95 -3.53 5.74 -21.53
CA PHE A 95 -3.86 5.13 -22.81
C PHE A 95 -3.63 6.06 -23.99
N THR A 96 -3.69 5.51 -25.19
CA THR A 96 -3.71 6.26 -26.45
C THR A 96 -4.97 5.95 -27.24
N LEU A 97 -5.44 6.93 -28.03
CA LEU A 97 -6.52 6.77 -29.00
C LEU A 97 -5.95 7.00 -30.40
N ASP A 98 -6.31 6.15 -31.35
CA ASP A 98 -5.84 6.29 -32.74
C ASP A 98 -6.62 7.38 -33.50
N ASN A 99 -7.85 7.68 -33.06
CA ASN A 99 -8.76 8.63 -33.69
C ASN A 99 -9.46 9.50 -32.64
N ARG A 100 -10.14 10.57 -33.09
CA ARG A 100 -11.07 11.31 -32.22
C ARG A 100 -12.21 10.37 -31.82
N SER A 101 -12.42 10.22 -30.51
CA SER A 101 -13.42 9.33 -29.93
C SER A 101 -14.14 10.00 -28.77
N GLU A 102 -15.36 9.56 -28.49
CA GLU A 102 -16.04 9.80 -27.23
C GLU A 102 -15.48 8.84 -26.17
N LEU A 103 -15.34 9.31 -24.93
CA LEU A 103 -14.82 8.52 -23.81
C LEU A 103 -15.92 8.40 -22.77
N ASP A 104 -16.35 7.16 -22.54
CA ASP A 104 -17.18 6.80 -21.40
C ASP A 104 -16.29 6.19 -20.31
N LEU A 105 -16.39 6.74 -19.10
CA LEU A 105 -15.67 6.26 -17.92
C LEU A 105 -16.67 6.07 -16.79
N SER A 106 -16.74 4.86 -16.26
CA SER A 106 -17.49 4.51 -15.06
C SER A 106 -16.55 3.94 -14.01
N LEU A 107 -16.88 4.20 -12.75
CA LEU A 107 -16.24 3.59 -11.59
C LEU A 107 -17.37 2.98 -10.74
N ASP A 108 -17.32 1.67 -10.54
CA ASP A 108 -18.33 0.88 -9.85
C ASP A 108 -17.70 0.00 -8.75
N ASP A 109 -18.53 -0.80 -8.06
CA ASP A 109 -18.15 -1.69 -6.95
C ASP A 109 -17.30 -1.05 -5.83
N LEU A 110 -17.43 0.28 -5.65
CA LEU A 110 -16.79 1.01 -4.57
C LEU A 110 -17.34 0.60 -3.20
N SER A 111 -16.45 0.18 -2.30
CA SER A 111 -16.79 -0.13 -0.90
C SER A 111 -16.79 1.10 0.02
N ALA A 112 -16.22 2.22 -0.43
CA ALA A 112 -16.15 3.50 0.26
C ALA A 112 -16.02 4.65 -0.75
N ASN A 113 -16.01 5.89 -0.27
CA ASN A 113 -15.74 7.05 -1.13
C ASN A 113 -14.29 7.02 -1.62
N ALA A 114 -14.12 7.13 -2.94
CA ALA A 114 -12.86 7.39 -3.61
C ALA A 114 -12.66 8.89 -3.81
#